data_AF-A0A853FZS1-F1
#
_entry.id   AF-A0A853FZS1-F1
#
_cell.length_a   1.000
_cell.length_b   1.000
_cell.length_c   1.000
_cell.angle_alpha   90.00
_cell.angle_beta   90.00
_cell.angle_gamma   90.00
#
_symmetry.space_group_name_H-M   'P 1'
#
loop_
_entity.id
_entity.type
_entity.pdbx_description
1 polymer ?
#
loop_
_entity_poly.entity_id
_entity_poly.type
_entity_poly.pdbx_seq_one_letter_code
_entity_poly.pdbx_strand_id
1 'polypeptide(L)' 'MTPITSKPPLRPFLVTKDEEGIFRVTVRTTRFNSQGYPLVSSEMLEDEFKTQTAARTFVREQYSAETSQIATK' A
#
# COMPACT_ATOMS: atom_id res chain seq x y z
N MET A 1 26.77 18.49 0.21
CA MET A 1 25.57 17.90 -0.43
C MET A 1 25.41 16.49 0.08
N THR A 2 24.53 16.28 1.05
CA THR A 2 24.24 14.95 1.62
C THR A 2 23.21 14.27 0.72
N PRO A 3 23.42 13.04 0.23
CA PRO A 3 22.38 12.34 -0.49
C PRO A 3 21.24 12.04 0.48
N ILE A 4 20.08 12.62 0.19
CA ILE A 4 18.82 12.31 0.85
C ILE A 4 18.60 10.80 0.75
N THR A 5 18.57 10.13 1.90
CA THR A 5 18.29 8.71 2.01
C THR A 5 16.94 8.44 1.34
N SER A 6 16.97 7.92 0.11
CA SER A 6 15.79 7.40 -0.57
C SER A 6 15.34 6.18 0.23
N LYS A 7 14.37 6.37 1.13
CA LYS A 7 13.68 5.23 1.74
C LYS A 7 13.16 4.38 0.58
N PRO A 8 13.37 3.05 0.59
CA PRO A 8 12.80 2.19 -0.44
C PRO A 8 11.31 2.49 -0.54
N PRO A 9 10.73 2.52 -1.76
CA PRO A 9 9.32 2.84 -1.94
C PRO A 9 8.53 1.97 -0.99
N LEU A 10 7.73 2.62 -0.12
CA LEU A 10 6.83 1.90 0.77
C LEU A 10 6.03 0.94 -0.09
N ARG A 11 5.90 -0.32 0.37
CA ARG A 11 5.03 -1.30 -0.28
C ARG A 11 3.69 -0.60 -0.59
N PRO A 12 3.34 -0.43 -1.88
CA PRO A 12 2.26 0.46 -2.29
C PRO A 12 0.89 -0.01 -1.80
N PHE A 13 0.77 -1.27 -1.38
CA PHE A 13 -0.47 -1.81 -0.85
C PHE A 13 -0.26 -2.27 0.59
N LEU A 14 -1.13 -1.83 1.48
CA LEU A 14 -1.16 -2.25 2.87
C LEU A 14 -2.49 -2.96 3.14
N VAL A 15 -2.43 -4.21 3.57
CA VAL A 15 -3.56 -4.95 4.10
C VAL A 15 -3.53 -4.87 5.62
N THR A 16 -4.61 -4.38 6.23
CA THR A 16 -4.78 -4.33 7.70
C THR A 16 -6.06 -5.01 8.10
N LYS A 17 -6.05 -5.62 9.29
CA LYS A 17 -7.26 -6.11 9.96
C LYS A 17 -7.77 -5.04 10.92
N ASP A 18 -9.06 -4.72 10.86
CA ASP A 18 -9.70 -3.82 11.83
C ASP A 18 -10.19 -4.56 13.08
N GLU A 19 -10.84 -3.82 13.99
CA GLU A 19 -11.33 -4.32 15.27
C GLU A 19 -12.50 -5.31 15.12
N GLU A 20 -13.29 -5.20 14.05
CA GLU A 20 -14.39 -6.11 13.73
C GLU A 20 -13.88 -7.38 13.02
N GLY A 21 -12.60 -7.38 12.66
CA GLY A 21 -11.89 -8.47 12.04
C GLY A 21 -12.00 -8.53 10.52
N ILE A 22 -12.47 -7.44 9.92
CA ILE A 22 -12.50 -7.22 8.48
C ILE A 22 -11.11 -6.79 8.01
N PHE A 23 -10.70 -7.30 6.86
CA PHE A 23 -9.47 -6.88 6.20
C PHE A 23 -9.78 -5.77 5.22
N ARG A 24 -9.02 -4.68 5.30
CA ARG A 24 -9.10 -3.53 4.38
C ARG A 24 -7.77 -3.31 3.69
N VAL A 25 -7.85 -2.73 2.50
CA VAL A 25 -6.69 -2.38 1.68
C VAL A 25 -6.49 -0.87 1.70
N THR A 26 -5.26 -0.44 1.96
CA THR A 26 -4.84 0.95 1.78
C THR A 26 -3.83 1.03 0.65
N VAL A 27 -4.12 1.85 -0.37
CA VAL A 27 -3.22 2.16 -1.48
C VAL A 27 -2.35 3.34 -1.08
N ARG A 28 -1.06 3.25 -1.34
CA ARG A 28 -0.05 4.28 -1.05
C ARG A 28 0.60 4.72 -2.35
N THR A 29 0.33 5.96 -2.73
CA THR A 29 0.90 6.54 -3.95
C THR A 29 2.06 7.45 -3.57
N THR A 30 3.24 7.16 -4.13
CA THR A 30 4.42 8.02 -4.00
C THR A 30 4.61 8.79 -5.30
N ARG A 31 4.56 10.13 -5.22
CA ARG A 31 4.91 11.03 -6.33
C ARG A 31 6.08 11.90 -5.92
N PHE A 32 6.85 12.41 -6.88
CA PHE A 32 7.96 13.33 -6.59
C PHE A 32 7.56 14.75 -6.95
N ASN A 33 7.88 15.72 -6.08
CA ASN A 33 7.71 17.14 -6.42
C ASN A 33 8.84 17.62 -7.35
N SER A 34 8.78 18.89 -7.78
CA SER A 34 9.79 19.51 -8.67
C SER A 34 11.20 19.56 -8.07
N GLN A 35 11.34 19.36 -6.76
CA GLN A 35 12.62 19.32 -6.05
C GLN A 35 13.12 17.88 -5.81
N GLY A 36 12.41 16.86 -6.30
CA GLY A 36 12.79 15.46 -6.15
C GLY A 36 12.47 14.84 -4.79
N TYR A 37 11.64 15.50 -3.96
CA TYR A 37 11.20 14.94 -2.69
C TYR A 37 9.97 14.03 -2.87
N PRO A 38 9.94 12.86 -2.21
CA PRO A 38 8.78 11.97 -2.26
C PRO A 38 7.63 12.55 -1.44
N LEU A 39 6.46 12.62 -2.06
CA LEU A 39 5.17 12.89 -1.46
C LEU A 39 4.37 11.60 -1.45
N VAL A 40 4.08 11.09 -0.26
CA VAL A 40 3.30 9.88 -0.05
C VAL A 40 1.88 10.27 0.32
N SER A 41 0.91 9.72 -0.41
CA SER A 41 -0.52 9.80 -0.10
C SER A 41 -1.05 8.40 0.17
N SER A 42 -2.07 8.29 1.02
CA SER A 42 -2.68 7.01 1.36
C SER A 42 -4.20 7.10 1.27
N GLU A 43 -4.80 6.13 0.60
CA GLU A 43 -6.24 6.04 0.40
C GLU A 43 -6.70 4.64 0.83
N MET A 44 -7.65 4.58 1.76
CA MET A 44 -8.29 3.33 2.17
C MET A 44 -9.40 3.00 1.15
N LEU A 45 -9.38 1.77 0.63
CA LEU A 45 -10.42 1.29 -0.26
C LEU A 45 -11.68 0.95 0.55
N GLU A 46 -12.84 1.10 -0.10
CA GLU A 46 -14.14 0.78 0.49
C GLU A 46 -14.39 -0.73 0.57
N ASP A 47 -13.64 -1.53 -0.22
CA ASP A 47 -13.76 -2.98 -0.24
C ASP A 47 -13.36 -3.63 1.10
N GLU A 48 -14.23 -4.53 1.56
CA GLU A 48 -14.08 -5.27 2.80
C GLU A 48 -13.88 -6.77 2.52
N PHE A 49 -12.87 -7.36 3.17
CA PHE A 49 -12.51 -8.75 2.94
C PHE A 49 -12.59 -9.55 4.23
N LYS A 50 -13.19 -10.75 4.16
CA LYS A 50 -13.28 -11.68 5.31
C LYS A 50 -11.95 -12.34 5.66
N THR A 51 -11.01 -12.39 4.72
CA THR A 51 -9.70 -13.00 4.93
C THR A 51 -8.59 -12.15 4.32
N GLN A 52 -7.40 -12.23 4.92
CA GLN A 52 -6.20 -11.59 4.40
C GLN A 52 -5.89 -12.05 2.97
N THR A 53 -6.05 -13.34 2.68
CA THR A 53 -5.80 -13.91 1.36
C THR A 53 -6.70 -13.28 0.30
N ALA A 54 -7.99 -13.08 0.61
CA ALA A 54 -8.92 -12.42 -0.31
C ALA A 54 -8.50 -10.98 -0.61
N ALA A 55 -8.13 -10.20 0.42
CA ALA A 55 -7.61 -8.84 0.23
C ALA A 55 -6.32 -8.82 -0.63
N ARG A 56 -5.40 -9.76 -0.38
CA ARG A 56 -4.15 -9.87 -1.18
C ARG A 56 -4.43 -10.25 -2.63
N THR A 57 -5.34 -11.20 -2.87
CA THR A 57 -5.72 -11.61 -4.23
C THR A 57 -6.38 -10.46 -4.98
N PHE A 58 -7.32 -9.75 -4.36
CA PHE A 58 -7.94 -8.55 -4.94
C PHE A 58 -6.88 -7.53 -5.37
N VAL A 59 -5.91 -7.22 -4.52
CA VAL A 59 -4.83 -6.28 -4.84
C VAL A 59 -3.99 -6.76 -6.04
N ARG A 60 -3.67 -8.06 -6.08
CA ARG A 60 -2.90 -8.64 -7.18
C ARG A 60 -3.65 -8.59 -8.51
N GLU A 61 -4.95 -8.87 -8.50
CA GLU A 61 -5.76 -8.91 -9.71
C GLU A 61 -6.12 -7.50 -10.19
N GLN A 62 -6.60 -6.63 -9.30
CA GLN A 62 -7.08 -5.30 -9.65
C GLN A 62 -5.94 -4.33 -9.98
N TYR A 63 -4.80 -4.46 -9.31
CA TYR A 63 -3.66 -3.55 -9.48
C TYR A 63 -2.44 -4.22 -10.12
N SER A 64 -2.56 -5.47 -10.59
CA SER A 64 -1.43 -6.24 -11.13
C SER A 64 -0.21 -6.23 -10.18
N ALA A 65 -0.49 -6.24 -8.88
CA ALA A 65 0.54 -6.08 -7.86
C ALA A 65 1.30 -7.39 -7.61
N GLU A 66 2.59 -7.27 -7.33
CA GLU A 66 3.43 -8.37 -6.88
C GLU A 66 3.28 -8.62 -5.37
N THR A 67 3.51 -9.85 -4.94
CA THR A 67 3.46 -10.23 -3.50
C THR A 67 4.42 -9.38 -2.65
N SER A 68 5.57 -9.00 -3.21
CA SER A 68 6.59 -8.15 -2.58
C SER A 68 6.12 -6.70 -2.39
N GLN A 69 5.14 -6.24 -3.16
CA GLN A 69 4.55 -4.90 -3.10
C GLN A 69 3.42 -4.79 -2.06
N ILE A 70 3.03 -5.89 -1.41
CA ILE A 70 1.96 -5.93 -0.41
C ILE A 70 2.57 -6.07 0.99
N ALA A 71 2.31 -5.07 1.83
CA ALA A 71 2.52 -5.15 3.27
C ALA A 71 1.27 -5.71 3.94
N THR A 72 1.46 -6.49 5.00
CA THR A 72 0.38 -6.86 5.92
C THR A 72 0.77 -6.38 7.31
N LYS A 73 -0.17 -5.79 8.04
CA LYS A 73 0.02 -5.36 9.42
C LYS A 73 -1.13 -5.81 10.31
#